data_AF-A0A091P1L0-F1
#
_entry.id   AF-A0A091P1L0-F1
#
_cell.length_a   1.000
_cell.length_b   1.000
_cell.length_c   1.000
_cell.angle_alpha   90.00
_cell.angle_beta   90.00
_cell.angle_gamma   90.00
#
_symmetry.space_group_name_H-M   'P 1'
#
loop_
_entity.id
_entity.type
_entity.pdbx_description
1 polymer ?
#
loop_
_entity_poly.entity_id
_entity_poly.type
_entity_poly.pdbx_seq_one_letter_code
_entity_poly.pdbx_strand_id
1 'polypeptide(L)'
;RCDLLANLLQNGCGQDYIEFPISSVTILEDRPLSSKGSGSSTTTQMSPQKIQLNLRPDDSQIFSVQVRQVEDYPVDIYYLMDLSNSMKDDLRNIQNLGTKLASEMRK
;
A
#
# COMPACT_ATOMS: atom_id res chain seq x y z
N ARG A 1 -39.18 14.41 -8.17
CA ARG A 1 -39.62 14.46 -6.75
C ARG A 1 -38.47 13.91 -5.92
N CYS A 2 -38.07 14.54 -4.83
CA CYS A 2 -36.91 14.14 -4.03
C CYS A 2 -37.38 13.89 -2.59
N ASP A 3 -37.17 12.69 -2.08
CA ASP A 3 -37.51 12.28 -0.72
C ASP A 3 -36.70 11.02 -0.32
N LEU A 4 -36.82 10.59 0.93
CA LEU A 4 -36.25 9.33 1.41
C LEU A 4 -36.85 8.13 0.66
N LEU A 5 -36.04 7.09 0.45
CA LEU A 5 -36.45 5.87 -0.26
C LEU A 5 -37.76 5.29 0.30
N ALA A 6 -37.87 5.22 1.63
CA ALA A 6 -39.05 4.71 2.32
C ALA A 6 -40.33 5.52 2.00
N ASN A 7 -40.21 6.85 1.95
CA ASN A 7 -41.35 7.73 1.65
C ASN A 7 -41.79 7.59 0.19
N LEU A 8 -40.86 7.44 -0.74
CA LEU A 8 -41.18 7.27 -2.17
C LEU A 8 -41.96 5.96 -2.42
N LEU A 9 -41.57 4.87 -1.76
CA LEU A 9 -42.27 3.59 -1.83
C LEU A 9 -43.68 3.67 -1.24
N GLN A 10 -43.82 4.30 -0.07
CA GLN A 10 -45.11 4.48 0.59
C GLN A 10 -46.08 5.32 -0.24
N ASN A 11 -45.56 6.30 -0.98
CA ASN A 11 -46.34 7.17 -1.87
C ASN A 11 -46.67 6.53 -3.23
N GLY A 12 -46.45 5.22 -3.40
CA GLY A 12 -46.84 4.46 -4.58
C GLY A 12 -45.89 4.60 -5.78
N CYS A 13 -44.66 5.07 -5.56
CA CYS A 13 -43.65 5.03 -6.61
C CYS A 13 -43.21 3.59 -6.85
N GLY A 14 -43.28 3.11 -8.10
CA GLY A 14 -42.82 1.78 -8.45
C GLY A 14 -41.30 1.65 -8.27
N GLN A 15 -40.84 0.51 -7.78
CA GLN A 15 -39.43 0.30 -7.42
C GLN A 15 -38.47 0.47 -8.61
N ASP A 16 -38.89 0.05 -9.81
CA ASP A 16 -38.13 0.18 -11.05
C ASP A 16 -37.95 1.64 -11.52
N TYR A 17 -38.71 2.57 -10.96
CA TYR A 17 -38.65 4.00 -11.29
C TYR A 17 -37.90 4.82 -10.24
N ILE A 18 -37.35 4.18 -9.20
CA ILE A 18 -36.62 4.87 -8.12
C ILE A 18 -35.12 4.76 -8.34
N GLU A 19 -34.49 5.91 -8.59
CA GLU A 19 -33.03 6.03 -8.65
C GLU A 19 -32.47 6.31 -7.25
N PHE A 20 -31.75 5.33 -6.68
CA PHE A 20 -31.13 5.46 -5.36
C PHE A 20 -29.69 4.92 -5.41
N PRO A 21 -28.71 5.72 -5.88
CA PRO A 21 -27.32 5.29 -5.94
C PRO A 21 -26.76 5.11 -4.52
N ILE A 22 -26.17 3.95 -4.27
CA ILE A 22 -25.57 3.57 -2.98
C ILE A 22 -24.05 3.55 -3.15
N SER A 23 -23.33 4.11 -2.20
CA SER A 23 -21.87 4.02 -2.20
C SER A 23 -21.42 2.58 -1.98
N SER A 24 -20.40 2.15 -2.70
CA SER A 24 -19.91 0.76 -2.68
C SER A 24 -18.40 0.67 -2.84
N VAL A 25 -17.84 -0.36 -2.22
CA VAL A 25 -16.44 -0.77 -2.40
C VAL A 25 -16.42 -2.11 -3.09
N THR A 26 -15.73 -2.22 -4.22
CA THR A 26 -15.52 -3.48 -4.94
C THR A 26 -14.03 -3.78 -4.98
N ILE A 27 -13.64 -4.97 -4.55
CA ILE A 27 -12.24 -5.42 -4.61
C ILE A 27 -11.99 -5.98 -6.01
N LEU A 28 -11.03 -5.39 -6.73
CA LEU A 28 -10.67 -5.80 -8.08
C LEU A 28 -9.44 -6.72 -8.10
N GLU A 29 -8.53 -6.55 -7.15
CA GLU A 29 -7.32 -7.36 -7.03
C GLU A 29 -6.93 -7.54 -5.56
N ASP A 30 -6.86 -8.80 -5.13
CA ASP A 30 -6.57 -9.19 -3.74
C ASP A 30 -5.66 -10.41 -3.64
N ARG A 31 -4.42 -10.22 -4.07
CA ARG A 31 -3.32 -11.17 -3.89
C ARG A 31 -2.96 -11.26 -2.40
N PRO A 32 -2.71 -12.45 -1.87
CA PRO A 32 -2.32 -12.64 -0.48
C PRO A 32 -0.94 -12.03 -0.20
N LEU A 33 -0.75 -11.55 1.03
CA LEU A 33 0.54 -11.04 1.49
C LEU A 33 1.62 -12.12 1.41
N SER A 34 2.76 -11.77 0.80
CA SER A 34 3.90 -12.67 0.67
C SER A 34 4.60 -12.90 2.00
N SER A 35 5.24 -14.06 2.16
CA SER A 35 6.04 -14.41 3.34
C SER A 35 7.51 -14.02 3.19
N LYS A 36 8.05 -14.01 1.96
CA LYS A 36 9.43 -13.64 1.65
C LYS A 36 9.48 -12.73 0.42
N GLY A 37 10.44 -11.81 0.41
CA GLY A 37 10.72 -10.87 -0.66
C GLY A 37 11.63 -11.42 -1.76
N SER A 38 12.31 -12.54 -1.50
CA SER A 38 13.23 -13.21 -2.42
C SER A 38 12.60 -14.49 -3.02
N GLY A 39 12.70 -14.65 -4.34
CA GLY A 39 12.32 -15.89 -5.05
C GLY A 39 11.03 -15.86 -5.88
N SER A 40 10.23 -14.80 -5.83
CA SER A 40 9.08 -14.58 -6.72
C SER A 40 9.21 -13.21 -7.41
N SER A 41 8.85 -13.13 -8.69
CA SER A 41 8.88 -11.86 -9.44
C SER A 41 7.90 -10.81 -8.90
N THR A 42 6.94 -11.22 -8.06
CA THR A 42 5.94 -10.32 -7.47
C THR A 42 5.81 -10.55 -5.96
N THR A 43 6.48 -9.72 -5.18
CA THR A 43 6.32 -9.66 -3.72
C THR A 43 5.13 -8.77 -3.37
N THR A 44 4.15 -9.32 -2.65
CA THR A 44 2.93 -8.60 -2.25
C THR A 44 3.03 -8.17 -0.79
N GLN A 45 3.24 -6.88 -0.55
CA GLN A 45 3.37 -6.31 0.80
C GLN A 45 2.10 -5.63 1.32
N MET A 46 1.11 -5.43 0.44
CA MET A 46 -0.18 -4.81 0.75
C MET A 46 -1.33 -5.59 0.10
N SER A 47 -2.46 -5.70 0.79
CA SER A 47 -3.70 -6.30 0.30
C SER A 47 -4.91 -5.51 0.80
N PRO A 48 -5.93 -5.25 -0.03
CA PRO A 48 -5.99 -5.54 -1.48
C PRO A 48 -5.07 -4.61 -2.30
N GLN A 49 -4.73 -4.97 -3.54
CA GLN A 49 -3.87 -4.16 -4.42
C GLN A 49 -4.68 -3.18 -5.28
N LYS A 50 -5.94 -3.54 -5.58
CA LYS A 50 -6.82 -2.70 -6.39
C LYS A 50 -8.25 -2.79 -5.90
N ILE A 51 -8.85 -1.64 -5.68
CA ILE A 51 -10.28 -1.50 -5.37
C ILE A 51 -10.92 -0.49 -6.31
N GLN A 52 -12.22 -0.60 -6.48
CA GLN A 52 -13.08 0.40 -7.08
C GLN A 52 -14.02 0.94 -6.01
N LEU A 53 -14.01 2.27 -5.85
CA LEU A 53 -14.90 2.99 -4.95
C LEU A 53 -15.90 3.76 -5.80
N ASN A 54 -17.19 3.48 -5.59
CA ASN A 54 -18.28 4.30 -6.10
C ASN A 54 -18.85 5.06 -4.90
N LEU A 55 -18.73 6.38 -4.86
CA LEU A 55 -19.20 7.21 -3.75
C LEU A 55 -20.29 8.16 -4.21
N ARG A 56 -21.42 8.17 -3.48
CA ARG A 56 -22.42 9.23 -3.59
C ARG A 56 -21.85 10.51 -2.94
N PRO A 57 -22.15 11.71 -3.48
CA PRO A 57 -21.74 12.96 -2.83
C PRO A 57 -22.14 12.99 -1.34
N ASP A 58 -21.22 13.47 -0.51
CA ASP A 58 -21.35 13.60 0.94
C ASP A 58 -21.51 12.28 1.72
N ASP A 59 -21.34 11.13 1.06
CA ASP A 59 -21.31 9.81 1.69
C ASP A 59 -19.87 9.31 1.88
N SER A 60 -19.68 8.35 2.80
CA SER A 60 -18.38 7.78 3.14
C SER A 60 -18.42 6.25 3.17
N GLN A 61 -17.31 5.62 2.81
CA GLN A 61 -17.14 4.17 2.85
C GLN A 61 -15.83 3.81 3.51
N ILE A 62 -15.83 2.70 4.24
CA ILE A 62 -14.66 2.18 4.94
C ILE A 62 -14.22 0.90 4.24
N PHE A 63 -12.92 0.78 3.99
CA PHE A 63 -12.29 -0.45 3.52
C PHE A 63 -11.01 -0.70 4.31
N SER A 64 -10.62 -1.97 4.40
CA SER A 64 -9.45 -2.39 5.17
C SER A 64 -8.26 -2.60 4.26
N VAL A 65 -7.09 -2.17 4.71
CA VAL A 65 -5.80 -2.43 4.07
C VAL A 65 -4.92 -3.17 5.07
N GLN A 66 -4.37 -4.29 4.63
CA GLN A 66 -3.39 -5.06 5.38
C GLN A 66 -2.00 -4.79 4.81
N VAL A 67 -1.04 -4.51 5.68
CA VAL A 67 0.35 -4.24 5.31
C VAL A 67 1.26 -5.18 6.10
N ARG A 68 2.24 -5.78 5.43
CA ARG A 68 3.27 -6.60 6.05
C ARG A 68 4.62 -6.30 5.42
N GLN A 69 5.61 -6.02 6.26
CA GLN A 69 7.00 -5.99 5.86
C GLN A 69 7.47 -7.42 5.62
N VAL A 70 7.92 -7.71 4.40
CA VAL A 70 8.46 -9.02 4.03
C VAL A 70 9.92 -9.15 4.41
N GLU A 71 10.31 -10.35 4.82
CA GLU A 71 11.72 -10.72 5.01
C GLU A 71 12.44 -10.74 3.64
N ASP A 72 13.76 -10.57 3.63
CA ASP A 72 14.60 -10.62 2.41
C ASP A 72 14.19 -9.63 1.29
N TYR A 73 13.82 -8.40 1.65
CA TYR A 73 13.52 -7.34 0.68
C TYR A 73 14.78 -6.56 0.28
N PRO A 74 14.97 -6.17 -0.99
CA PRO A 74 16.16 -5.44 -1.43
C PRO A 74 16.33 -4.12 -0.68
N VAL A 75 17.58 -3.82 -0.32
CA VAL A 75 17.97 -2.60 0.39
C VAL A 75 19.04 -1.88 -0.43
N ASP A 76 18.83 -0.59 -0.69
CA ASP A 76 19.82 0.29 -1.28
C ASP A 76 20.46 1.17 -0.20
N ILE A 77 21.79 1.18 -0.13
CA ILE A 77 22.56 1.97 0.84
C ILE A 77 23.44 2.97 0.09
N TYR A 78 23.19 4.26 0.30
CA TYR A 78 24.05 5.32 -0.21
C TYR A 78 24.85 5.95 0.91
N TYR A 79 26.17 5.77 0.87
CA TYR A 79 27.07 6.34 1.87
C TYR A 79 27.57 7.70 1.41
N LEU A 80 27.06 8.77 2.01
CA LEU A 80 27.55 10.13 1.77
C LEU A 80 28.60 10.49 2.82
N MET A 81 29.83 10.71 2.37
CA MET A 81 30.97 11.02 3.24
C MET A 81 31.48 12.45 3.00
N ASP A 82 31.84 13.12 4.08
CA ASP A 82 32.64 14.34 4.01
C ASP A 82 34.11 13.98 3.69
N LEU A 83 34.73 14.73 2.77
CA LEU A 83 36.11 14.55 2.33
C LEU A 83 37.03 15.68 2.82
N SER A 84 36.67 16.32 3.94
CA SER A 84 37.50 17.32 4.62
C SER A 84 38.77 16.70 5.23
N ASN A 85 39.76 17.55 5.57
CA ASN A 85 41.05 17.09 6.08
C ASN A 85 40.96 16.35 7.44
N SER A 86 39.88 16.54 8.19
CA SER A 86 39.59 15.80 9.44
C SER A 86 39.15 14.36 9.20
N MET A 87 38.75 13.98 7.98
CA MET A 87 38.26 12.63 7.63
C MET A 87 39.35 11.76 6.97
N LYS A 88 40.60 12.22 7.01
CA LYS A 88 41.73 11.61 6.26
C LYS A 88 42.07 10.19 6.73
N ASP A 89 41.93 9.92 8.01
CA ASP A 89 42.11 8.60 8.63
C ASP A 89 40.87 7.71 8.48
N ASP A 90 39.67 8.27 8.56
CA ASP A 90 38.40 7.56 8.37
C ASP A 90 38.24 6.96 6.97
N LEU A 91 38.77 7.63 5.94
CA LEU A 91 38.78 7.10 4.57
C LEU A 91 39.43 5.71 4.47
N ARG A 92 40.43 5.41 5.32
CA ARG A 92 41.07 4.08 5.37
C ARG A 92 40.17 3.03 6.00
N ASN A 93 39.34 3.42 6.98
CA ASN A 93 38.39 2.52 7.65
C ASN A 93 37.21 2.17 6.74
N ILE A 94 36.76 3.10 5.89
CA ILE A 94 35.61 2.90 5.01
C ILE A 94 35.88 1.84 3.91
N GLN A 95 37.13 1.68 3.47
CA GLN A 95 37.49 0.62 2.51
C GLN A 95 37.14 -0.79 3.03
N ASN A 96 37.36 -1.03 4.32
CA ASN A 96 37.02 -2.31 4.96
C ASN A 96 35.54 -2.37 5.39
N LEU A 97 34.91 -1.21 5.63
CA LEU A 97 33.51 -1.10 6.01
C LEU A 97 32.58 -1.63 4.93
N GLY A 98 32.85 -1.34 3.64
CA GLY A 98 32.00 -1.79 2.53
C GLY A 98 31.85 -3.31 2.47
N THR A 99 32.96 -4.05 2.58
CA THR A 99 32.95 -5.52 2.58
C THR A 99 32.27 -6.08 3.83
N LYS A 100 32.53 -5.49 5.00
CA LYS A 100 31.92 -5.93 6.26
C LYS A 100 30.41 -5.71 6.25
N LEU A 101 29.96 -4.53 5.84
CA LEU A 101 28.55 -4.18 5.74
C LEU A 101 27.81 -5.10 4.76
N ALA A 102 28.39 -5.33 3.57
CA ALA A 102 27.80 -6.25 2.59
C ALA A 102 27.71 -7.69 3.13
N SER A 103 28.68 -8.14 3.92
CA SER A 103 28.65 -9.47 4.55
C SER A 103 27.60 -9.58 5.65
N GLU A 104 27.44 -8.55 6.48
CA GLU A 104 26.42 -8.55 7.54
C GLU A 104 25.01 -8.42 6.96
N MET A 105 24.84 -7.68 5.85
CA MET A 105 23.54 -7.51 5.20
C MET A 105 23.09 -8.72 4.35
N ARG A 106 23.99 -9.67 4.11
CA ARG A 106 23.69 -10.95 3.44
C ARG A 106 23.28 -12.05 4.42
N LYS A 107 23.54 -11.87 5.72
CA LYS A 107 23.11 -12.80 6.77
C LYS A 107 21.60 -12.66 7.02
#